data_AF-A0A968RBW5-F1
#
_entry.id   AF-A0A968RBW5-F1
#
_cell.length_a   1.000
_cell.length_b   1.000
_cell.length_c   1.000
_cell.angle_alpha   90.00
_cell.angle_beta   90.00
_cell.angle_gamma   90.00
#
_symmetry.space_group_name_H-M   'P 1'
#
loop_
_entity.id
_entity.type
_entity.pdbx_description
1 polymer ?
#
loop_
_entity_poly.entity_id
_entity_poly.type
_entity_poly.pdbx_seq_one_letter_code
_entity_poly.pdbx_strand_id
1 'polypeptide(L)'
;MSSLGQLVAGVAHEINNPVNFIYGNLTYANEYTQSLLDVLKLYQQEYPQPSAAILEKIEVAEIDYLVEDLPKILSSMKVGADRIRDIVLSLRNFPDSTKRK
;
A
#
# COMPACT_ATOMS: atom_id res chain seq x y z
N MET A 1 -14.78 4.84 34.66
CA MET A 1 -14.11 4.36 33.43
C MET A 1 -12.72 4.98 33.46
N SER A 2 -11.67 4.18 33.35
CA SER A 2 -10.29 4.66 33.52
C SER A 2 -9.98 5.69 32.42
N SER A 3 -9.39 6.84 32.79
CA SER A 3 -8.95 7.86 31.82
C SER A 3 -7.98 7.30 30.77
N LEU A 4 -7.28 6.22 31.11
CA LEU A 4 -6.35 5.52 30.22
C LEU A 4 -7.06 4.76 29.09
N GLY A 5 -8.18 4.09 29.38
CA GLY A 5 -8.93 3.35 28.36
C GLY A 5 -9.52 4.26 27.29
N GLN A 6 -10.02 5.44 27.68
CA GLN A 6 -10.49 6.46 26.73
C GLN A 6 -9.34 7.06 25.91
N LEU A 7 -8.19 7.32 26.51
CA LEU A 7 -7.01 7.82 25.80
C LEU A 7 -6.53 6.81 24.74
N VAL A 8 -6.41 5.53 25.11
CA VAL A 8 -5.99 4.46 24.20
C VAL A 8 -6.98 4.30 23.04
N ALA A 9 -8.29 4.35 23.31
CA ALA A 9 -9.31 4.29 22.27
C ALA A 9 -9.25 5.50 21.31
N GLY A 10 -8.98 6.70 21.84
CA GLY A 10 -8.79 7.91 21.04
C GLY A 10 -7.58 7.82 20.12
N VAL A 11 -6.43 7.40 20.65
CA VAL A 11 -5.21 7.18 19.86
C VAL A 11 -5.43 6.11 18.78
N ALA A 12 -6.09 5.01 19.12
CA ALA A 12 -6.42 3.97 18.15
C ALA A 12 -7.35 4.50 17.03
N HIS A 13 -8.29 5.38 17.35
CA HIS A 13 -9.15 6.00 16.34
C HIS A 13 -8.35 6.93 15.40
N GLU A 14 -7.47 7.77 15.94
CA GLU A 14 -6.67 8.68 15.13
C GLU A 14 -5.64 7.98 14.25
N ILE A 15 -5.11 6.81 14.65
CA ILE A 15 -4.24 5.99 13.79
C ILE A 15 -5.06 5.27 12.70
N ASN A 16 -6.25 4.77 13.02
CA ASN A 16 -7.09 4.06 12.06
C ASN A 16 -7.46 4.92 10.85
N ASN A 17 -7.70 6.21 11.05
CA ASN A 17 -8.13 7.11 9.98
C ASN A 17 -7.10 7.19 8.82
N PRO A 18 -5.84 7.64 9.02
CA PRO A 18 -4.82 7.65 7.96
C PRO A 18 -4.53 6.26 7.38
N VAL A 19 -4.55 5.21 8.20
CA VAL A 19 -4.31 3.83 7.74
C VAL A 19 -5.40 3.36 6.80
N ASN A 20 -6.68 3.66 7.08
CA ASN A 20 -7.78 3.32 6.19
C ASN A 20 -7.68 4.05 4.85
N PHE A 21 -7.29 5.34 4.84
CA PHE A 21 -7.08 6.07 3.59
C PHE A 21 -5.94 5.47 2.76
N ILE A 22 -4.80 5.12 3.39
CA ILE A 22 -3.67 4.47 2.72
C ILE A 22 -4.10 3.10 2.18
N TYR A 23 -4.71 2.27 3.02
CA TYR A 23 -5.14 0.91 2.65
C TYR A 23 -6.14 0.91 1.50
N GLY A 24 -7.14 1.80 1.56
CA GLY A 24 -8.13 1.97 0.52
C GLY A 24 -7.48 2.36 -0.81
N ASN A 25 -6.57 3.32 -0.79
CA ASN A 25 -5.87 3.80 -1.99
C ASN A 25 -4.88 2.78 -2.56
N LEU A 26 -4.23 1.95 -1.73
CA LEU A 26 -3.30 0.93 -2.20
C LEU A 26 -3.95 -0.12 -3.11
N THR A 27 -5.23 -0.42 -2.90
CA THR A 27 -5.96 -1.34 -3.77
C THR A 27 -6.10 -0.75 -5.18
N TYR A 28 -6.55 0.49 -5.28
CA TYR A 28 -6.64 1.20 -6.57
C TYR A 28 -5.28 1.42 -7.21
N ALA A 29 -4.26 1.79 -6.42
CA ALA A 29 -2.89 1.97 -6.93
C ALA A 29 -2.38 0.67 -7.57
N ASN A 30 -2.63 -0.48 -6.96
CA ASN A 30 -2.28 -1.78 -7.51
C ASN A 30 -3.03 -2.09 -8.82
N GLU A 31 -4.34 -1.82 -8.86
CA GLU A 31 -5.15 -2.02 -10.08
C GLU A 31 -4.68 -1.11 -11.24
N TYR A 32 -4.41 0.16 -10.95
CA TYR A 32 -3.92 1.12 -11.94
C TYR A 32 -2.52 0.75 -12.43
N THR A 33 -1.62 0.35 -11.53
CA THR A 33 -0.31 -0.15 -11.89
C THR A 33 -0.42 -1.37 -12.79
N GLN A 34 -1.24 -2.37 -12.45
CA GLN A 34 -1.40 -3.54 -13.31
C GLN A 34 -1.92 -3.16 -14.70
N SER A 35 -2.91 -2.27 -14.75
CA SER A 35 -3.48 -1.78 -16.01
C SER A 35 -2.44 -1.07 -16.88
N LEU A 36 -1.58 -0.24 -16.28
CA LEU A 36 -0.48 0.44 -16.97
C LEU A 36 0.58 -0.55 -17.47
N LEU A 37 0.95 -1.54 -16.65
CA LEU A 37 1.92 -2.57 -17.02
C LEU A 37 1.39 -3.45 -18.16
N ASP A 38 0.09 -3.77 -18.18
CA ASP A 38 -0.53 -4.55 -19.24
C ASP A 38 -0.52 -3.77 -20.58
N VAL A 39 -0.82 -2.48 -20.56
CA VAL A 39 -0.72 -1.61 -21.75
C VAL A 39 0.72 -1.47 -22.22
N LEU A 40 1.67 -1.27 -21.30
CA LEU A 40 3.09 -1.19 -21.63
C LEU A 40 3.57 -2.49 -22.31
N LYS A 41 3.18 -3.65 -21.76
CA LYS A 41 3.52 -4.95 -22.33
C LYS A 41 2.92 -5.13 -23.71
N LEU A 42 1.65 -4.77 -23.91
CA LEU A 42 1.01 -4.81 -25.23
C LEU A 42 1.74 -3.89 -26.22
N TYR A 43 2.11 -2.68 -25.79
CA TYR A 43 2.87 -1.75 -26.61
C TYR A 43 4.22 -2.32 -27.04
N GLN A 44 4.96 -2.95 -26.14
CA GLN A 44 6.23 -3.62 -26.45
C GLN A 44 6.06 -4.79 -27.44
N GLN A 45 4.93 -5.50 -27.38
CA GLN A 45 4.61 -6.60 -28.30
C GLN A 45 4.25 -6.11 -29.70
N GLU A 46 3.39 -5.09 -29.80
CA GLU A 46 2.90 -4.55 -31.07
C GLU A 46 3.91 -3.60 -31.74
N TYR A 47 4.87 -3.06 -30.97
CA TYR A 47 5.89 -2.14 -31.47
C TYR A 47 7.32 -2.61 -31.11
N PRO A 48 7.78 -3.75 -31.69
CA PRO A 48 9.04 -4.41 -31.31
C PRO A 48 10.30 -3.67 -31.76
N GLN A 49 10.16 -2.64 -32.60
CA GLN A 49 11.28 -1.79 -33.04
C GLN A 49 10.96 -0.31 -32.76
N PRO A 50 11.08 0.13 -31.50
CA PRO A 50 10.86 1.52 -31.13
C PRO A 50 11.90 2.46 -31.73
N SER A 51 11.55 3.75 -31.80
CA SER A 51 12.54 4.78 -32.17
C SER A 51 13.65 4.87 -31.12
N ALA A 52 14.82 5.38 -31.53
CA ALA A 52 15.96 5.58 -30.62
C ALA A 52 15.59 6.44 -29.39
N ALA A 53 14.71 7.44 -29.57
CA ALA A 53 14.23 8.28 -28.48
C ALA A 53 13.41 7.50 -27.43
N ILE A 54 12.66 6.48 -27.85
CA ILE A 54 11.91 5.62 -26.93
C ILE A 54 12.87 4.66 -26.23
N LEU A 55 13.82 4.06 -26.96
CA LEU A 55 14.81 3.14 -26.38
C LEU A 55 15.65 3.83 -25.29
N GLU A 56 16.11 5.06 -25.55
CA GLU A 56 16.84 5.87 -24.56
C GLU A 56 16.00 6.10 -23.30
N LYS A 57 14.69 6.39 -23.44
CA LYS A 57 13.80 6.57 -22.30
C LYS A 57 13.55 5.28 -21.53
N ILE A 58 13.42 4.15 -22.22
CA ILE A 58 13.27 2.83 -21.61
C ILE A 58 14.51 2.47 -20.78
N GLU A 59 15.71 2.72 -21.32
CA GLU A 59 16.97 2.46 -20.64
C GLU A 59 17.15 3.38 -19.42
N VAL A 60 16.95 4.69 -19.58
CA VAL A 60 17.09 5.66 -18.48
C VAL A 60 16.10 5.41 -17.34
N ALA A 61 14.88 4.95 -17.67
CA ALA A 61 13.87 4.64 -16.66
C ALA A 61 14.02 3.23 -16.06
N GLU A 62 14.96 2.42 -16.55
CA GLU A 62 15.17 1.02 -16.12
C GLU A 62 13.84 0.24 -16.11
N ILE A 63 13.09 0.33 -17.21
CA ILE A 63 11.69 -0.14 -17.27
C ILE A 63 11.55 -1.59 -16.83
N ASP A 64 12.44 -2.48 -17.26
CA ASP A 64 12.38 -3.90 -16.89
C ASP A 64 12.46 -4.11 -15.36
N TYR A 65 13.29 -3.32 -14.67
CA TYR A 65 13.35 -3.32 -13.22
C TYR A 65 12.04 -2.79 -12.60
N LEU A 66 11.50 -1.70 -13.13
CA LEU A 66 10.24 -1.12 -12.65
C LEU A 66 9.05 -2.07 -12.81
N VAL A 67 8.95 -2.78 -13.93
CA VAL A 67 7.87 -3.76 -14.18
C VAL A 67 7.92 -4.87 -13.12
N GLU A 68 9.10 -5.29 -12.70
CA GLU A 68 9.25 -6.32 -11.68
C GLU A 68 9.07 -5.80 -10.24
N ASP A 69 9.57 -4.61 -9.93
CA ASP A 69 9.68 -4.10 -8.57
C ASP A 69 8.43 -3.37 -8.10
N LEU A 70 7.76 -2.64 -8.99
CA LEU A 70 6.59 -1.83 -8.63
C LEU A 70 5.45 -2.66 -8.02
N PRO A 71 5.07 -3.84 -8.56
CA PRO A 71 4.09 -4.72 -7.91
C PRO A 71 4.54 -5.21 -6.53
N LYS A 72 5.84 -5.49 -6.36
CA LYS A 72 6.41 -5.96 -5.08
C LYS A 72 6.34 -4.86 -4.02
N ILE A 73 6.66 -3.63 -4.39
CA ILE A 73 6.56 -2.45 -3.53
C ILE A 73 5.11 -2.23 -3.06
N LEU A 74 4.13 -2.27 -3.97
CA LEU A 74 2.71 -2.12 -3.65
C LEU A 74 2.21 -3.24 -2.73
N SER A 75 2.61 -4.48 -3.00
CA SER A 75 2.30 -5.63 -2.14
C SER A 75 2.91 -5.46 -0.74
N SER A 76 4.17 -5.02 -0.65
CA SER A 76 4.85 -4.78 0.63
C SER A 76 4.13 -3.69 1.46
N MET A 77 3.75 -2.59 0.81
CA MET A 77 2.96 -1.53 1.45
C MET A 77 1.60 -2.04 1.95
N LYS A 78 0.92 -2.89 1.17
CA LYS A 78 -0.36 -3.48 1.57
C LYS A 78 -0.21 -4.33 2.83
N VAL A 79 0.80 -5.20 2.88
CA VAL A 79 1.12 -6.02 4.07
C VAL A 79 1.40 -5.14 5.28
N GLY A 80 2.17 -4.05 5.10
CA GLY A 80 2.43 -3.08 6.17
C GLY A 80 1.16 -2.41 6.69
N ALA A 81 0.29 -1.97 5.79
CA ALA A 81 -0.99 -1.34 6.14
C ALA A 81 -1.94 -2.31 6.86
N ASP A 82 -2.04 -3.57 6.41
CA ASP A 82 -2.80 -4.63 7.09
C ASP A 82 -2.29 -4.86 8.52
N ARG A 83 -0.96 -4.93 8.70
CA ARG A 83 -0.36 -5.10 10.02
C ARG A 83 -0.65 -3.93 10.96
N ILE A 84 -0.59 -2.69 10.47
CA ILE A 84 -0.92 -1.51 11.29
C ILE A 84 -2.39 -1.57 11.70
N ARG A 85 -3.30 -1.89 10.76
CA ARG A 85 -4.72 -2.07 11.04
C ARG A 85 -4.96 -3.10 12.15
N ASP A 86 -4.29 -4.25 12.09
CA ASP A 86 -4.41 -5.30 13.10
C ASP A 86 -3.94 -4.86 14.49
N ILE A 87 -2.82 -4.12 14.55
CA ILE A 87 -2.31 -3.54 15.81
C ILE A 87 -3.33 -2.57 16.39
N VAL A 88 -3.88 -1.67 15.57
CA VAL A 88 -4.84 -0.67 16.02
C VAL A 88 -6.15 -1.30 16.48
N LEU A 89 -6.64 -2.33 15.77
CA LEU A 89 -7.80 -3.12 16.20
C LEU A 89 -7.55 -3.81 17.54
N SER A 90 -6.34 -4.35 17.74
CA SER A 90 -5.94 -4.97 19.00
C SER A 90 -5.89 -3.96 20.15
N LEU A 91 -5.38 -2.75 19.91
CA LEU A 91 -5.38 -1.65 20.89
C LEU A 91 -6.79 -1.21 21.27
N ARG A 92 -7.71 -1.13 20.30
CA ARG A 92 -9.11 -0.78 20.54
C ARG A 92 -9.84 -1.82 21.40
N ASN A 93 -9.50 -3.09 21.21
CA ASN A 93 -10.12 -4.21 21.92
C ASN A 93 -9.41 -4.53 23.25
N PHE A 94 -8.38 -3.77 23.63
CA PHE A 94 -7.65 -3.99 24.87
C PHE A 94 -8.59 -3.74 26.06
N PRO A 95 -8.84 -4.73 26.93
CA PRO A 95 -9.71 -4.53 28.08
C PRO A 95 -9.08 -3.50 29.03
N ASP A 96 -9.91 -2.64 29.63
CA ASP A 96 -9.54 -1.89 30.84
C ASP A 96 -9.08 -2.92 31.88
N SER A 97 -7.77 -3.12 32.00
CA SER A 97 -7.16 -4.07 32.95
C SER A 97 -7.35 -3.65 34.42
N THR A 98 -8.15 -2.60 34.66
CA THR A 98 -8.57 -2.11 35.98
C THR A 98 -9.78 -2.84 36.57
N LYS A 99 -10.27 -3.92 35.93
CA LYS A 99 -11.22 -4.87 36.55
C LYS A 99 -10.63 -6.28 36.66
N ARG A 100 -9.52 -6.42 37.39
CA ARG A 100 -9.17 -7.68 38.04
C ARG A 100 -8.92 -7.40 39.52
N LYS A 101 -9.88 -7.89 40.32
CA LYS A 101 -10.06 -7.83 41.78
C LYS A 101 -10.56 -6.50 42.33
#